data_AF-A0A1F8HVZ4-F1
#
_entry.id   AF-A0A1F8HVZ4-F1
#
_cell.length_a   1.000
_cell.length_b   1.000
_cell.length_c   1.000
_cell.angle_alpha   90.00
_cell.angle_beta   90.00
_cell.angle_gamma   90.00
#
_symmetry.space_group_name_H-M   'P 1'
#
loop_
_entity.id
_entity.type
_entity.pdbx_description
1 polymer ?
#
loop_
_entity_poly.entity_id
_entity_poly.type
_entity_poly.pdbx_seq_one_letter_code
_entity_poly.pdbx_strand_id
1 'polypeptide(L)'
;MLNYASLSGEEKIELYRSVLDAVENVGGIIDFVRLMKIARHDMNFQNQKDFCSVINELIKRGYIKLKIRRVKSDEKRVANRKFRMLIDVVRV
;
A
#
# COMPACT_ATOMS: atom_id res chain seq x y z
N MET A 1 5.49 -2.48 -17.98
CA MET A 1 4.94 -3.32 -16.90
C MET A 1 6.05 -3.54 -15.89
N LEU A 2 5.84 -3.20 -14.62
CA LEU A 2 6.89 -3.16 -13.58
C LEU A 2 7.07 -4.53 -12.90
N ASN A 3 8.31 -5.04 -12.91
CA ASN A 3 8.77 -6.21 -12.15
C ASN A 3 9.74 -5.71 -11.06
N TYR A 4 9.36 -5.85 -9.80
CA TYR A 4 10.13 -5.30 -8.68
C TYR A 4 11.52 -5.93 -8.53
N ALA A 5 11.65 -7.22 -8.86
CA ALA A 5 12.92 -7.95 -8.72
C ALA A 5 13.97 -7.44 -9.71
N SER A 6 13.57 -6.94 -10.87
CA SER A 6 14.47 -6.44 -11.92
C SER A 6 14.88 -4.98 -11.76
N LEU A 7 14.31 -4.25 -10.80
CA LEU A 7 14.65 -2.84 -10.60
C LEU A 7 16.02 -2.68 -9.94
N SER A 8 16.78 -1.72 -10.45
CA SER A 8 18.01 -1.22 -9.84
C SER A 8 17.73 -0.56 -8.48
N GLY A 9 18.79 -0.26 -7.73
CA GLY A 9 18.67 0.39 -6.43
C GLY A 9 17.98 1.75 -6.49
N GLU A 10 18.27 2.55 -7.52
CA GLU A 10 17.69 3.88 -7.72
C GLU A 10 16.23 3.82 -8.14
N GLU A 11 15.89 2.93 -9.08
CA GLU A 11 14.49 2.71 -9.52
C GLU A 11 13.60 2.23 -8.36
N LYS A 12 14.15 1.43 -7.44
CA LYS A 12 13.44 1.02 -6.22
C LYS A 12 13.18 2.21 -5.31
N ILE A 13 14.12 3.14 -5.17
CA ILE A 13 13.96 4.34 -4.35
C ILE A 13 12.88 5.26 -4.94
N GLU A 14 12.84 5.46 -6.25
CA GLU A 14 11.78 6.25 -6.90
C GLU A 14 10.40 5.59 -6.76
N LEU A 15 10.35 4.26 -6.88
CA LEU A 15 9.12 3.51 -6.66
C LEU A 15 8.63 3.65 -5.22
N TYR A 16 9.54 3.60 -4.24
CA TYR A 16 9.23 3.83 -2.82
C TYR A 16 8.66 5.23 -2.58
N ARG A 17 9.29 6.28 -3.13
CA ARG A 17 8.79 7.65 -3.02
C ARG A 17 7.39 7.78 -3.60
N SER A 18 7.17 7.22 -4.78
CA SER A 18 5.85 7.24 -5.43
C SER A 18 4.77 6.56 -4.59
N VAL A 19 5.10 5.44 -3.91
CA VAL A 19 4.15 4.77 -3.01
C VAL A 19 3.86 5.65 -1.80
N LEU A 20 4.89 6.27 -1.20
CA LEU A 20 4.73 7.14 -0.04
C LEU A 20 3.86 8.36 -0.39
N ASP A 21 4.14 9.02 -1.51
CA ASP A 21 3.35 10.17 -2.00
C ASP A 21 1.89 9.77 -2.25
N ALA A 22 1.65 8.58 -2.84
CA ALA A 22 0.30 8.08 -3.08
C ALA A 22 -0.48 7.84 -1.78
N VAL A 23 0.20 7.47 -0.68
CA VAL A 23 -0.43 7.30 0.64
C VAL A 23 -0.60 8.62 1.38
N GLU A 24 0.34 9.56 1.25
CA GLU A 24 0.22 10.91 1.83
C GLU A 24 -0.93 11.70 1.18
N ASN A 25 -1.06 11.64 -0.14
CA ASN A 25 -2.12 12.34 -0.90
C ASN A 25 -3.55 11.92 -0.50
N VAL A 26 -3.72 10.75 0.12
CA VAL A 26 -5.00 10.24 0.64
C VAL A 26 -5.17 10.47 2.14
N GLY A 27 -4.34 11.31 2.76
CA GLY A 27 -4.43 11.71 4.16
C GLY A 27 -3.68 10.78 5.12
N GLY A 28 -2.67 10.07 4.64
CA GLY A 28 -1.76 9.26 5.46
C GLY A 28 -2.28 7.88 5.87
N ILE A 29 -3.59 7.63 5.77
CA ILE A 29 -4.21 6.33 6.07
C ILE A 29 -5.04 5.84 4.88
N ILE A 30 -4.59 4.78 4.21
CA ILE A 30 -5.30 4.17 3.07
C ILE A 30 -5.61 2.69 3.29
N ASP A 31 -6.76 2.23 2.78
CA ASP A 31 -7.07 0.80 2.70
C ASP A 31 -6.11 0.09 1.73
N PHE A 32 -5.53 -1.03 2.16
CA PHE A 32 -4.58 -1.83 1.38
C PHE A 32 -5.13 -2.18 -0.02
N VAL A 33 -6.41 -2.51 -0.13
CA VAL A 33 -7.05 -2.86 -1.42
C VAL A 33 -7.17 -1.62 -2.30
N ARG A 34 -7.39 -0.45 -1.71
CA ARG A 34 -7.41 0.82 -2.45
C ARG A 34 -6.01 1.20 -2.94
N LEU A 35 -4.98 1.04 -2.11
CA LEU A 35 -3.60 1.29 -2.51
C LEU A 35 -3.15 0.31 -3.60
N MET A 36 -3.53 -0.96 -3.50
CA MET A 36 -3.32 -1.97 -4.55
C MET A 36 -3.92 -1.56 -5.90
N LYS A 37 -5.10 -0.94 -5.91
CA LYS A 37 -5.75 -0.46 -7.14
C LYS A 37 -4.99 0.71 -7.75
N ILE A 38 -4.57 1.67 -6.94
CA ILE A 38 -3.73 2.80 -7.34
C ILE A 38 -2.41 2.29 -7.90
N ALA A 39 -1.75 1.36 -7.20
CA ALA A 39 -0.49 0.77 -7.65
C ALA A 39 -0.63 0.04 -8.99
N ARG A 40 -1.74 -0.63 -9.24
CA ARG A 40 -1.98 -1.31 -10.53
C ARG A 40 -2.24 -0.32 -11.66
N HIS A 41 -3.00 0.74 -11.42
CA HIS A 41 -3.37 1.72 -12.45
C HIS A 41 -2.29 2.77 -12.70
N ASP A 42 -1.80 3.39 -11.63
CA ASP A 42 -0.93 4.57 -11.70
C ASP A 42 0.55 4.19 -11.63
N MET A 43 0.87 3.05 -11.01
CA MET A 43 2.25 2.59 -10.80
C MET A 43 2.61 1.33 -11.59
N ASN A 44 1.75 0.88 -12.52
CA ASN A 44 2.04 -0.17 -13.49
C ASN A 44 2.53 -1.53 -12.92
N PHE A 45 2.21 -1.86 -11.67
CA PHE A 45 2.56 -3.15 -11.06
C PHE A 45 1.90 -4.32 -11.81
N GLN A 46 2.71 -5.31 -12.21
CA GLN A 46 2.23 -6.50 -12.93
C GLN A 46 1.36 -7.41 -12.05
N ASN A 47 1.74 -7.59 -10.80
CA ASN A 47 1.12 -8.56 -9.91
C ASN A 47 1.13 -8.09 -8.46
N GLN A 48 0.27 -8.69 -7.65
CA GLN A 48 0.14 -8.38 -6.23
C GLN A 48 1.41 -8.70 -5.43
N LYS A 49 2.20 -9.69 -5.85
CA LYS A 49 3.40 -10.13 -5.14
C LYS A 49 4.51 -9.06 -5.16
N ASP A 50 4.67 -8.38 -6.29
CA ASP A 50 5.64 -7.29 -6.44
C ASP A 50 5.26 -6.09 -5.58
N PHE A 51 3.99 -5.73 -5.57
CA PHE A 51 3.50 -4.67 -4.69
C PHE A 51 3.66 -5.03 -3.20
N CYS A 52 3.30 -6.25 -2.81
CA CYS A 52 3.51 -6.72 -1.44
C CYS A 52 5.00 -6.70 -1.06
N SER A 53 5.90 -6.98 -1.99
CA SER A 53 7.35 -6.93 -1.75
C SER A 53 7.82 -5.50 -1.48
N VAL A 54 7.31 -4.52 -2.24
CA VAL A 54 7.56 -3.09 -2.01
C VAL A 54 7.04 -2.64 -0.66
N ILE A 55 5.79 -2.96 -0.33
CA ILE A 55 5.20 -2.60 0.96
C ILE A 55 5.97 -3.23 2.12
N ASN A 56 6.37 -4.51 2.00
CA ASN A 56 7.18 -5.17 3.01
C ASN A 56 8.55 -4.50 3.20
N GLU A 57 9.20 -4.07 2.13
CA GLU A 57 10.47 -3.36 2.21
C GLU A 57 10.31 -1.98 2.88
N LEU A 58 9.24 -1.25 2.55
CA LEU A 58 8.90 0.03 3.18
C LEU A 58 8.61 -0.13 4.69
N ILE A 59 7.96 -1.23 5.08
CA ILE A 59 7.73 -1.56 6.50
C ILE A 59 9.04 -1.89 7.20
N LYS A 60 9.89 -2.72 6.59
CA LYS A 60 11.21 -3.09 7.16
C LYS A 60 12.09 -1.87 7.40
N ARG A 61 12.04 -0.90 6.49
CA ARG A 61 12.78 0.36 6.58
C ARG A 61 12.12 1.40 7.51
N GLY A 62 10.92 1.10 8.03
CA GLY A 62 10.22 1.94 8.99
C GLY A 62 9.38 3.08 8.40
N TYR A 63 9.36 3.24 7.07
CA TYR A 63 8.62 4.32 6.38
C TYR A 63 7.10 4.17 6.48
N ILE A 64 6.61 2.94 6.68
CA ILE A 64 5.19 2.63 6.71
C ILE A 64 4.89 1.66 7.85
N LYS A 65 3.76 1.85 8.54
CA LYS A 65 3.19 0.89 9.48
C LYS A 65 1.86 0.35 8.99
N LEU A 66 1.73 -0.97 8.98
CA LEU A 66 0.44 -1.63 8.77
C LEU A 66 -0.38 -1.57 10.06
N LYS A 67 -1.61 -1.07 9.96
CA LYS A 67 -2.60 -1.10 11.03
C LYS A 67 -3.82 -1.88 10.56
N ILE A 68 -4.02 -3.08 11.10
CA ILE A 68 -5.27 -3.83 10.88
C ILE A 68 -6.34 -3.21 11.78
N ARG A 69 -7.36 -2.60 11.16
CA ARG A 69 -8.50 -2.05 11.91
C ARG A 69 -9.75 -2.85 11.62
N ARG A 70 -10.51 -3.12 12.68
CA ARG A 70 -11.86 -3.64 12.55
C ARG A 70 -12.80 -2.49 12.23
N VAL A 71 -13.30 -2.44 11.00
CA VAL A 71 -14.24 -1.40 10.58
C VAL A 71 -15.65 -1.97 10.73
N LYS A 72 -16.50 -1.29 11.48
CA LYS A 72 -17.94 -1.60 11.50
C LYS A 72 -18.49 -1.15 10.15
N SER A 73 -19.15 -2.06 9.43
CA SER A 73 -19.84 -1.70 8.19
C SER A 73 -21.05 -0.85 8.58
N ASP A 74 -21.07 0.43 8.20
CA ASP A 74 -22.18 1.35 8.50
C ASP A 74 -23.41 1.15 7.62
N GLU A 75 -23.46 0.11 6.80
CA GLU A 75 -24.63 -0.17 5.99
C GLU A 75 -25.16 -1.57 6.23
N LYS A 76 -26.50 -1.63 6.34
CA LYS A 76 -27.41 -2.77 6.48
C LYS A 76 -27.28 -3.85 5.38
N ARG A 77 -26.09 -4.08 4.82
CA ARG A 77 -25.82 -5.15 3.87
C ARG A 77 -24.58 -5.93 4.33
N VAL A 78 -24.89 -7.12 4.82
CA VAL A 78 -23.98 -8.24 5.15
C VAL A 78 -23.40 -8.20 6.55
N ALA A 79 -23.90 -9.12 7.40
CA ALA A 79 -23.46 -9.44 8.75
C ALA A 79 -22.03 -10.05 8.84
N ASN A 80 -21.11 -9.65 7.97
CA ASN A 80 -19.71 -10.05 8.04
C ASN A 80 -18.89 -8.89 8.56
N ARG A 81 -18.30 -9.09 9.74
CA ARG A 81 -17.25 -8.22 10.31
C ARG A 81 -16.09 -8.20 9.31
N LYS A 82 -16.03 -7.21 8.42
CA LYS A 82 -14.93 -7.07 7.45
C LYS A 82 -13.77 -6.35 8.14
N PHE A 83 -12.71 -7.09 8.44
CA PHE A 83 -11.43 -6.48 8.79
C PHE A 83 -10.94 -5.67 7.59
N ARG A 84 -10.46 -4.44 7.81
CA ARG A 84 -9.76 -3.66 6.80
C ARG A 84 -8.32 -3.48 7.24
N MET A 85 -7.40 -3.71 6.31
CA MET A 85 -5.99 -3.42 6.53
C MET A 85 -5.74 -1.99 6.09
N LEU A 86 -5.34 -1.14 7.02
CA LEU A 86 -4.98 0.24 6.74
C LEU A 86 -3.46 0.36 6.75
N ILE A 87 -2.96 1.16 5.82
CA ILE A 87 -1.55 1.50 5.69
C ILE A 87 -1.41 2.92 6.22
N ASP A 88 -0.57 3.09 7.23
CA ASP A 88 -0.28 4.37 7.87
C ASP A 88 1.18 4.75 7.59
N VAL A 89 1.43 5.90 6.96
CA VAL A 89 2.80 6.36 6.70
C VAL A 89 3.38 6.94 7.97
N VAL A 90 4.57 6.46 8.33
CA VAL A 90 5.32 7.00 9.47
C VAL A 90 6.56 7.64 8.91
N ARG A 91 6.59 8.98 8.88
CA ARG A 91 7.83 9.70 8.60
C ARG A 91 8.87 9.28 9.64
N VAL A 92 10.00 8.80 9.14
CA VAL A 92 11.24 8.57 9.89
C VAL A 92 12.25 9.61 9.44
#